data_AF-A0AAD6MP14-F1
#
_entry.id   AF-A0AAD6MP14-F1
#
_cell.length_a   1.000
_cell.length_b   1.000
_cell.length_c   1.000
_cell.angle_alpha   90.00
_cell.angle_beta   90.00
_cell.angle_gamma   90.00
#
_symmetry.space_group_name_H-M   'P 1'
#
loop_
_entity.id
_entity.type
_entity.pdbx_description
1 polymer ?
#
loop_
_entity_poly.entity_id
_entity_poly.type
_entity_poly.pdbx_seq_one_letter_code
_entity_poly.pdbx_strand_id
1 'polypeptide(L)' 'MPILPLDIIINILCFLPAKTLVRFKCVSKSWQSLIDSPQFITLHLAHSLETDNLGNLSFLYHFCV' A
#
# COMPACT_ATOMS: atom_id res chain seq x y z
N MET A 1 -11.79 -12.16 -6.65
CA MET A 1 -11.18 -10.88 -7.05
C MET A 1 -12.10 -10.24 -8.05
N PRO A 2 -12.43 -8.94 -7.94
CA PRO A 2 -13.19 -8.26 -8.98
C PRO A 2 -12.40 -8.32 -10.30
N ILE A 3 -13.08 -8.12 -11.42
CA ILE A 3 -12.55 -8.23 -12.79
C ILE A 3 -11.64 -7.03 -13.16
N LEU A 4 -11.04 -6.39 -12.15
CA LEU A 4 -10.21 -5.20 -12.33
C LEU A 4 -8.75 -5.62 -12.52
N PRO A 5 -8.01 -5.05 -13.49
CA PRO A 5 -6.60 -5.33 -13.68
C PRO A 5 -5.78 -5.04 -12.42
N LEU A 6 -4.76 -5.86 -12.16
CA LEU A 6 -3.93 -5.77 -10.97
C LEU A 6 -3.26 -4.40 -10.85
N ASP A 7 -2.80 -3.84 -11.96
CA ASP A 7 -2.10 -2.55 -12.00
C ASP A 7 -2.99 -1.40 -11.51
N ILE A 8 -4.28 -1.45 -11.82
CA ILE A 8 -5.26 -0.47 -11.34
C ILE A 8 -5.50 -0.61 -9.84
N ILE A 9 -5.58 -1.85 -9.34
CA ILE A 9 -5.70 -2.11 -7.90
C ILE A 9 -4.47 -1.55 -7.16
N ILE A 10 -3.27 -1.83 -7.67
CA ILE A 10 -2.01 -1.33 -7.12
C ILE A 10 -2.01 0.20 -7.09
N ASN A 11 -2.39 0.84 -8.19
CA ASN A 11 -2.43 2.30 -8.28
C ASN A 11 -3.39 2.89 -7.25
N ILE A 12 -4.63 2.38 -7.17
CA ILE A 12 -5.63 2.81 -6.17
C ILE A 12 -5.06 2.68 -4.77
N LEU A 13 -4.44 1.54 -4.45
CA LEU A 13 -3.86 1.30 -3.13
C LEU A 13 -2.68 2.24 -2.82
N CYS A 14 -1.86 2.61 -3.81
CA CYS A 14 -0.75 3.56 -3.64
C CYS A 14 -1.22 4.96 -3.23
N PHE A 15 -2.42 5.38 -3.64
CA PHE A 15 -3.01 6.66 -3.23
C PHE A 15 -3.57 6.66 -1.81
N LEU A 16 -3.69 5.50 -1.16
CA LEU A 16 -4.28 5.42 0.18
C LEU A 16 -3.21 5.63 1.26
N PRO A 17 -3.54 6.31 2.38
CA PRO A 17 -2.67 6.37 3.55
C PRO A 17 -2.36 4.97 4.11
N ALA A 18 -1.17 4.80 4.70
CA ALA A 18 -0.71 3.52 5.24
C ALA A 18 -1.69 2.94 6.28
N LYS A 19 -2.30 3.79 7.11
CA LYS A 19 -3.31 3.38 8.11
C LYS A 19 -4.54 2.74 7.47
N THR A 20 -4.95 3.22 6.29
CA THR A 20 -6.07 2.65 5.53
C THR A 20 -5.67 1.31 4.93
N LEU A 21 -4.44 1.18 4.43
CA LEU A 21 -3.92 -0.06 3.86
C LEU A 21 -3.86 -1.19 4.88
N VAL A 22 -3.44 -0.91 6.13
CA VAL A 22 -3.43 -1.92 7.20
C VAL A 22 -4.83 -2.50 7.43
N ARG A 23 -5.88 -1.66 7.38
CA ARG A 23 -7.27 -2.12 7.48
C ARG A 23 -7.68 -2.97 6.27
N PHE A 24 -7.14 -2.71 5.09
CA PHE A 24 -7.47 -3.44 3.87
C PHE A 24 -6.86 -4.84 3.81
N LYS A 25 -5.85 -5.13 4.63
CA LYS A 25 -5.31 -6.50 4.79
C LYS A 25 -6.37 -7.51 5.22
N CYS A 26 -7.42 -7.10 5.94
CA CYS A 26 -8.48 -8.01 6.37
C CYS A 26 -9.54 -8.31 5.28
N VAL A 27 -9.50 -7.63 4.13
CA VAL A 27 -10.49 -7.82 3.05
C VAL A 27 -10.33 -9.18 2.37
N SER A 28 -9.09 -9.61 2.12
CA SER A 28 -8.78 -10.95 1.62
C SER A 28 -7.29 -11.27 1.73
N LYS A 29 -6.95 -12.56 1.69
CA LYS A 29 -5.55 -13.04 1.67
C LYS A 29 -4.73 -12.45 0.51
N SER A 30 -5.37 -12.28 -0.64
CA SER A 30 -4.72 -11.70 -1.83
C SER A 30 -4.40 -10.21 -1.65
N TRP A 31 -5.29 -9.45 -0.99
CA TRP A 31 -5.00 -8.04 -0.65
C TRP A 31 -3.88 -7.93 0.38
N GLN A 32 -3.91 -8.78 1.41
CA GLN A 32 -2.81 -8.87 2.37
C GLN A 32 -1.47 -9.17 1.68
N SER A 33 -1.42 -10.19 0.83
CA SER A 33 -0.20 -10.56 0.11
C SER A 33 0.31 -9.46 -0.82
N LEU A 34 -0.59 -8.69 -1.43
CA LEU A 34 -0.21 -7.55 -2.28
C LEU A 34 0.38 -6.42 -1.44
N ILE A 35 -0.29 -6.04 -0.35
CA ILE A 35 0.11 -4.95 0.54
C ILE A 35 1.43 -5.26 1.25
N ASP A 36 1.66 -6.53 1.62
CA ASP A 36 2.89 -6.98 2.28
C ASP A 36 4.03 -7.26 1.27
N SER A 37 3.78 -7.08 -0.04
CA SER A 37 4.81 -7.32 -1.05
C SER A 37 5.87 -6.20 -1.07
N PRO A 38 7.18 -6.53 -1.16
CA PRO A 38 8.23 -5.52 -1.25
C PRO A 38 8.02 -4.55 -2.41
N GLN A 39 7.51 -5.03 -3.54
CA GLN A 39 7.24 -4.23 -4.73
C GLN A 39 6.21 -3.14 -4.44
N PHE A 40 5.11 -3.49 -3.77
CA PHE A 40 4.08 -2.53 -3.39
C PHE A 40 4.61 -1.52 -2.37
N ILE A 41 5.38 -1.97 -1.38
CA ILE A 41 5.97 -1.10 -0.36
C ILE A 41 6.91 -0.07 -1.02
N THR A 42 7.81 -0.49 -1.91
CA THR A 42 8.69 0.44 -2.63
C THR A 42 7.90 1.46 -3.46
N LEU A 43 6.87 1.01 -4.17
CA LEU A 43 6.03 1.89 -4.98
C LEU A 43 5.27 2.92 -4.12
N HIS A 44 4.68 2.48 -3.02
CA HIS A 44 3.95 3.34 -2.08
C HIS A 44 4.86 4.38 -1.42
N LEU A 45 6.08 3.98 -1.06
CA LEU A 45 7.11 4.88 -0.51
C LEU A 45 7.52 5.95 -1.53
N ALA A 46 7.79 5.55 -2.78
CA ALA A 46 8.13 6.49 -3.85
C ALA A 46 7.00 7.51 -4.08
N HIS A 47 5.76 7.03 -4.15
CA HIS A 47 4.58 7.89 -4.30
C HIS A 47 4.36 8.84 -3.10
N SER A 48 4.65 8.38 -1.88
CA SER A 48 4.53 9.22 -0.67
C SER A 48 5.58 10.34 -0.62
N LEU A 49 6.78 10.10 -1.16
CA LEU A 49 7.84 11.11 -1.26
C LEU A 49 7.52 12.19 -2.31
N GLU A 50 6.86 11.83 -3.40
CA GLU A 50 6.43 12.77 -4.44
C GLU A 50 5.28 13.69 -3.99
N THR A 51 4.51 13.31 -2.96
CA THR A 51 3.27 14.00 -2.57
C THR A 51 3.36 14.81 -1.26
N ASP A 52 4.56 15.11 -0.74
CA ASP A 52 4.81 15.90 0.49
C ASP A 52 4.09 15.39 1.77
N ASN A 53 3.57 14.16 1.76
CA ASN A 53 2.87 13.54 2.88
C ASN A 53 3.84 12.70 3.75
N LEU A 54 4.80 13.37 4.38
CA LEU A 54 5.86 12.78 5.23
C LEU A 54 5.33 11.91 6.38
N GLY A 55 4.08 12.13 6.83
CA GLY A 55 3.44 11.39 7.92
C GLY A 55 3.18 9.90 7.64
N ASN A 56 3.25 9.45 6.38
CA ASN A 56 3.02 8.05 6.01
C ASN A 56 4.28 7.16 6.07
N LEU A 57 5.48 7.76 6.03
CA LEU A 57 6.76 7.03 6.02
C LEU A 57 7.02 6.29 7.34
N SER A 58 6.66 6.89 8.46
CA SER A 58 6.88 6.29 9.80
C SER A 58 6.04 5.02 10.03
N PHE A 59 4.82 4.96 9.48
CA PHE A 59 3.94 3.79 9.64
C PHE A 59 4.40 2.58 8.81
N LEU A 60 4.97 2.80 7.63
CA LEU A 60 5.53 1.71 6.82
C LEU A 60 6.87 1.24 7.36
N TYR A 61 7.72 2.16 7.84
CA TYR A 61 9.01 1.80 8.43
C TYR A 61 8.86 1.00 9.74
N HIS A 62 7.86 1.32 10.57
CA HIS A 62 7.58 0.59 11.82
C HIS A 62 6.87 -0.76 11.60
N PHE A 63 6.33 -1.03 10.41
CA PHE A 63 5.69 -2.33 10.10
C PHE A 63 6.57 -3.22 9.21
N CYS A 64 7.64 -2.67 8.64
CA CYS A 64 8.59 -3.39 7.78
C CYS A 64 9.90 -3.78 8.51
N VAL A 65 10.11 -3.34 9.76
CA VAL A 65 11.18 -3.79 10.69
C VAL A 65 10.57 -4.52 11.88
#